data_AF-A0A1H4DFH6-F1
#
_entry.id   AF-A0A1H4DFH6-F1
#
_cell.length_a   1.000
_cell.length_b   1.000
_cell.length_c   1.000
_cell.angle_alpha   90.00
_cell.angle_beta   90.00
_cell.angle_gamma   90.00
#
_symmetry.space_group_name_H-M   'P 1'
#
loop_
_entity.id
_entity.type
_entity.pdbx_description
1 polymer ?
#
loop_
_entity_poly.entity_id
_entity_poly.type
_entity_poly.pdbx_seq_one_letter_code
_entity_poly.pdbx_strand_id
1 'polypeptide(L)'
;MKKLLLIILILIISACEIQYDGETKIILTGKLIDKTGKPISNKNIEIEVNGDGTYSSSDLISFGKSDKNGDFTFVFPSPKSDNTISISINNDGNEFQNKQILARKENFNNYKLDLNRITLYKNEDITSLRLITNSTSNNKQLTKILIEGLQPNNYINLNAINDASYFLETSFNVVKNQTVVIKYTITDYSSPVNVTTNDFVLNILIGNDPVIYTLAY
;
A
#
# COMPACT_ATOMS: atom_id res chain seq x y z
N MET A 1 -2.15 -8.07 51.58
CA MET A 1 -1.26 -7.37 50.62
C MET A 1 -0.55 -8.32 49.65
N LYS A 2 0.09 -9.42 50.10
CA LYS A 2 0.78 -10.38 49.21
C LYS A 2 -0.12 -11.01 48.12
N LYS A 3 -1.39 -11.30 48.43
CA LYS A 3 -2.36 -11.86 47.46
C LYS A 3 -2.79 -10.86 46.38
N LEU A 4 -2.85 -9.56 46.70
CA LEU A 4 -3.17 -8.50 45.75
C LEU A 4 -2.00 -8.29 44.77
N LEU A 5 -0.76 -8.38 45.26
CA LEU A 5 0.45 -8.29 44.45
C LEU A 5 0.55 -9.44 43.44
N LEU A 6 0.14 -10.66 43.83
CA LEU A 6 0.11 -11.81 42.93
C LEU A 6 -0.94 -11.66 41.82
N ILE A 7 -2.12 -11.11 42.14
CA ILE A 7 -3.18 -10.85 41.15
C ILE A 7 -2.73 -9.75 40.17
N ILE A 8 -2.10 -8.69 40.67
CA ILE A 8 -1.52 -7.63 39.84
C ILE A 8 -0.40 -8.20 38.96
N LEU A 9 0.46 -9.08 39.50
CA LEU A 9 1.52 -9.72 38.73
C LEU A 9 0.96 -10.61 37.61
N ILE A 10 -0.06 -11.43 37.89
CA ILE A 10 -0.73 -12.29 36.91
C ILE A 10 -1.41 -11.46 35.81
N LEU A 11 -1.99 -10.31 36.15
CA LEU A 11 -2.60 -9.41 35.17
C LEU A 11 -1.57 -8.72 34.26
N ILE A 12 -0.34 -8.50 34.74
CA ILE A 12 0.74 -7.90 33.95
C ILE A 12 1.33 -8.90 32.93
N ILE A 13 1.39 -10.20 33.25
CA ILE A 13 1.90 -11.24 32.33
C ILE A 13 0.91 -11.63 31.24
N SER A 14 -0.37 -11.25 31.37
CA SER A 14 -1.37 -11.38 30.30
C SER A 14 -1.34 -10.22 29.30
N ALA A 15 -0.28 -9.41 29.27
CA ALA A 15 -0.08 -8.42 28.22
C ALA A 15 -0.10 -9.11 26.84
N CYS A 16 -0.79 -8.49 25.89
CA CYS A 16 -1.18 -9.05 24.61
C CYS A 16 0.02 -9.22 23.65
N GLU A 17 0.75 -10.33 23.80
CA GLU A 17 1.82 -10.72 22.86
C GLU A 17 1.24 -11.44 21.64
N ILE A 18 1.83 -11.18 20.48
CA ILE A 18 1.51 -11.90 19.24
C ILE A 18 1.95 -13.36 19.42
N GLN A 19 1.02 -14.29 19.19
CA GLN A 19 1.30 -15.71 19.34
C GLN A 19 1.66 -16.35 18.00
N TYR A 20 2.68 -17.20 18.03
CA TYR A 20 3.11 -18.04 16.91
C TYR A 20 2.81 -19.50 17.21
N ASP A 21 2.48 -20.29 16.18
CA ASP A 21 2.17 -21.71 16.38
C ASP A 21 3.41 -22.55 16.73
N GLY A 22 4.62 -22.06 16.39
CA GLY A 22 5.90 -22.70 16.67
C GLY A 22 6.21 -23.91 15.79
N GLU A 23 5.23 -24.40 15.04
CA GLU A 23 5.33 -25.60 14.20
C GLU A 23 5.39 -25.24 12.71
N THR A 24 4.65 -24.22 12.29
CA THR A 24 4.54 -23.81 10.90
C THR A 24 5.56 -22.73 10.59
N LYS A 25 6.34 -22.96 9.52
CA LYS A 25 7.18 -21.93 8.91
C LYS A 25 6.56 -21.50 7.59
N ILE A 26 6.48 -20.19 7.38
CA ILE A 26 6.05 -19.59 6.11
C ILE A 26 7.23 -18.89 5.44
N ILE A 27 7.14 -18.78 4.12
CA ILE A 27 8.20 -18.31 3.24
C ILE A 27 7.69 -17.09 2.47
N LEU A 28 8.42 -15.99 2.55
CA LEU A 28 8.23 -14.82 1.70
C LEU A 28 9.36 -14.73 0.68
N THR A 29 9.03 -14.60 -0.60
CA THR A 29 10.02 -14.39 -1.67
C THR A 29 9.66 -13.21 -2.56
N GLY A 30 10.66 -12.63 -3.21
CA GLY A 30 10.44 -11.63 -4.26
C GLY A 30 11.75 -11.14 -4.87
N LYS A 31 11.62 -10.26 -5.86
CA LYS A 31 12.73 -9.63 -6.57
C LYS A 31 12.52 -8.12 -6.70
N LEU A 32 13.46 -7.32 -6.21
CA LEU A 32 13.47 -5.88 -6.39
C LEU A 32 14.08 -5.50 -7.74
N ILE A 33 13.36 -4.67 -8.50
CA ILE A 33 13.83 -4.13 -9.79
C ILE A 33 13.58 -2.63 -9.87
N ASP A 34 14.38 -1.93 -10.70
CA ASP A 34 14.14 -0.54 -11.06
C ASP A 34 13.16 -0.41 -12.23
N LYS A 35 12.84 0.83 -12.62
CA LYS A 35 11.95 1.14 -13.76
C LYS A 35 12.43 0.57 -15.11
N THR A 36 13.71 0.22 -15.23
CA THR A 36 14.31 -0.37 -16.43
C THR A 36 14.40 -1.90 -16.36
N GLY A 37 13.92 -2.50 -15.27
CA GLY A 37 13.97 -3.93 -15.02
C GLY A 37 15.31 -4.43 -14.48
N LYS A 38 16.23 -3.54 -14.10
CA LYS A 38 17.51 -3.94 -13.50
C LYS A 38 17.33 -4.30 -12.02
N PRO A 39 18.03 -5.32 -11.52
CA PRO A 39 17.93 -5.72 -10.13
C PRO A 39 18.44 -4.64 -9.18
N ILE A 40 17.76 -4.48 -8.03
CA ILE A 40 18.18 -3.56 -6.96
C ILE A 40 18.68 -4.37 -5.77
N SER A 41 19.99 -4.33 -5.54
CA SER A 41 20.65 -5.04 -4.45
C SER A 41 20.73 -4.23 -3.15
N ASN A 42 20.94 -4.92 -2.02
CA ASN A 42 21.27 -4.33 -0.72
C ASN A 42 20.22 -3.32 -0.20
N LYS A 43 18.93 -3.56 -0.47
CA LYS A 43 17.82 -2.79 0.12
C LYS A 43 17.24 -3.55 1.29
N ASN A 44 16.91 -2.84 2.37
CA ASN A 44 16.34 -3.43 3.58
C ASN A 44 14.94 -3.96 3.30
N ILE A 45 14.63 -5.13 3.85
CA ILE A 45 13.30 -5.70 3.94
C ILE A 45 13.07 -6.09 5.39
N GLU A 46 11.96 -5.60 5.95
CA GLU A 46 11.51 -5.85 7.31
C GLU A 46 10.12 -6.48 7.24
N ILE A 47 9.91 -7.51 8.06
CA ILE A 47 8.63 -8.21 8.16
C ILE A 47 8.16 -8.08 9.59
N GLU A 48 7.02 -7.43 9.76
CA GLU A 48 6.37 -7.23 11.04
C GLU A 48 5.03 -7.95 11.06
N VAL A 49 4.69 -8.57 12.19
CA VAL A 49 3.33 -9.03 12.45
C VAL A 49 2.67 -7.99 13.35
N ASN A 50 1.44 -7.62 13.01
CA ASN A 50 0.65 -6.65 13.75
C ASN A 50 -0.56 -7.34 14.40
N GLY A 51 -0.70 -7.12 15.70
CA GLY A 51 -1.85 -7.53 16.51
C GLY A 51 -3.15 -6.90 16.02
N ASP A 52 -4.23 -7.67 15.98
CA ASP A 52 -5.58 -7.13 15.77
C ASP A 52 -6.15 -6.70 17.14
N GLY A 53 -6.40 -5.40 17.34
CA GLY A 53 -7.01 -4.89 18.57
C GLY A 53 -6.79 -3.40 18.85
N THR A 54 -7.46 -2.88 19.88
CA THR A 54 -7.41 -1.46 20.32
C THR A 54 -6.01 -1.02 20.79
N TYR A 55 -5.15 -1.97 21.16
CA TYR A 55 -3.74 -1.76 21.48
C TYR A 55 -2.93 -2.65 20.54
N SER A 56 -2.63 -2.16 19.34
CA SER A 56 -1.89 -2.92 18.33
C SER A 56 -0.46 -3.14 18.82
N SER A 57 -0.15 -4.36 19.27
CA SER A 57 1.24 -4.82 19.39
C SER A 57 1.79 -5.08 18.00
N SER A 58 3.08 -4.84 17.81
CA SER A 58 3.80 -5.18 16.58
C SER A 58 5.06 -5.94 16.95
N ASP A 59 5.43 -6.94 16.16
CA ASP A 59 6.62 -7.75 16.37
C ASP A 59 7.42 -7.87 15.07
N LEU A 60 8.70 -7.46 15.11
CA LEU A 60 9.63 -7.59 13.99
C LEU A 60 10.15 -9.02 13.95
N ILE A 61 9.54 -9.83 13.10
CA ILE A 61 9.77 -11.29 13.05
C ILE A 61 10.88 -11.70 12.08
N SER A 62 11.22 -10.85 11.11
CA SER A 62 12.27 -11.12 10.14
C SER A 62 12.78 -9.82 9.53
N PHE A 63 14.08 -9.77 9.27
CA PHE A 63 14.71 -8.62 8.61
C PHE A 63 15.93 -9.07 7.82
N GLY A 64 16.25 -8.35 6.75
CA GLY A 64 17.40 -8.65 5.92
C GLY A 64 17.46 -7.74 4.71
N LYS A 65 18.19 -8.18 3.68
CA LYS A 65 18.42 -7.38 2.48
C LYS A 65 18.26 -8.19 1.21
N SER A 66 17.93 -7.50 0.11
CA SER A 66 18.00 -8.09 -1.23
C SER A 66 19.45 -8.42 -1.61
N ASP A 67 19.65 -9.52 -2.32
CA ASP A 67 20.96 -9.97 -2.80
C ASP A 67 21.43 -9.16 -4.03
N LYS A 68 22.58 -9.55 -4.59
CA LYS A 68 23.15 -8.89 -5.80
C LYS A 68 22.25 -8.94 -7.04
N ASN A 69 21.33 -9.92 -7.10
CA ASN A 69 20.36 -10.10 -8.18
C ASN A 69 19.00 -9.47 -7.82
N GLY A 70 18.92 -8.74 -6.71
CA GLY A 70 17.70 -8.13 -6.20
C GLY A 70 16.73 -9.13 -5.56
N ASP A 71 17.09 -10.41 -5.48
CA ASP A 71 16.25 -11.47 -4.93
C ASP A 71 16.29 -11.44 -3.40
N PHE A 72 15.19 -11.78 -2.74
CA PHE A 72 15.13 -11.96 -1.30
C PHE A 72 14.27 -13.16 -0.93
N THR A 73 14.58 -13.79 0.20
CA THR A 73 13.82 -14.91 0.76
C THR A 73 13.88 -14.83 2.28
N PHE A 74 12.72 -14.85 2.92
CA PHE A 74 12.58 -14.84 4.36
C PHE A 74 11.76 -16.04 4.80
N VAL A 75 12.18 -16.67 5.90
CA VAL A 75 11.49 -17.81 6.52
C VAL A 75 11.22 -17.44 7.96
N PHE A 76 9.97 -17.49 8.38
CA PHE A 76 9.55 -17.06 9.72
C PHE A 76 8.37 -17.89 10.22
N PRO A 77 8.15 -17.96 11.55
CA PRO A 77 7.03 -18.71 12.11
C PRO A 77 5.68 -18.10 11.70
N SER A 78 4.68 -18.94 11.45
CA SER A 78 3.33 -18.46 11.17
C SER A 78 2.72 -17.85 12.44
N PRO A 79 2.06 -16.68 12.35
CA PRO A 79 1.18 -16.22 13.42
C PRO A 79 0.00 -17.20 13.60
N LYS A 80 -0.49 -17.33 14.84
CA LYS A 80 -1.66 -18.17 15.18
C LYS A 80 -2.96 -17.54 14.71
N SER A 81 -3.13 -16.24 14.95
CA SER A 81 -4.28 -15.45 14.55
C SER A 81 -4.13 -14.90 13.14
N ASP A 82 -5.22 -14.36 12.58
CA ASP A 82 -5.27 -13.72 11.26
C ASP A 82 -4.62 -12.32 11.24
N ASN A 83 -3.51 -12.19 11.97
CA ASN A 83 -2.74 -10.97 12.08
C ASN A 83 -2.32 -10.44 10.72
N THR A 84 -2.24 -9.11 10.65
CA THR A 84 -1.67 -8.44 9.48
C THR A 84 -0.16 -8.60 9.47
N ILE A 85 0.38 -9.11 8.37
CA ILE A 85 1.80 -9.20 8.09
C ILE A 85 2.18 -7.99 7.24
N SER A 86 2.97 -7.07 7.80
CA SER A 86 3.50 -5.90 7.10
C SER A 86 4.89 -6.20 6.57
N ILE A 87 5.07 -6.12 5.26
CA ILE A 87 6.36 -6.20 4.58
C ILE A 87 6.78 -4.79 4.20
N SER A 88 7.80 -4.27 4.87
CA SER A 88 8.36 -2.96 4.64
C SER A 88 9.66 -3.07 3.84
N ILE A 89 9.75 -2.35 2.73
CA ILE A 89 10.87 -2.39 1.79
C ILE A 89 11.47 -0.99 1.70
N ASN A 90 12.79 -0.90 1.90
CA ASN A 90 13.57 0.33 1.76
C ASN A 90 13.04 1.47 2.66
N ASN A 91 12.80 1.17 3.94
CA ASN A 91 12.30 2.12 4.94
C ASN A 91 13.21 3.33 5.19
N ASP A 92 14.49 3.24 4.83
CA ASP A 92 15.44 4.36 4.91
C ASP A 92 15.14 5.45 3.88
N GLY A 93 14.38 5.15 2.80
CA GLY A 93 13.78 6.13 1.91
C GLY A 93 14.76 7.00 1.11
N ASN A 94 16.05 6.64 1.05
CA ASN A 94 17.10 7.52 0.54
C ASN A 94 17.05 7.69 -0.99
N GLU A 95 17.51 6.68 -1.73
CA GLU A 95 17.66 6.72 -3.19
C GLU A 95 16.36 6.33 -3.91
N PHE A 96 15.72 5.29 -3.41
CA PHE A 96 14.46 4.75 -3.91
C PHE A 96 13.35 5.08 -2.93
N GLN A 97 12.12 5.04 -3.43
CA GLN A 97 10.94 5.11 -2.58
C GLN A 97 10.93 3.97 -1.56
N ASN A 98 10.22 4.17 -0.46
CA ASN A 98 9.78 3.08 0.40
C ASN A 98 8.56 2.38 -0.21
N LYS A 99 8.32 1.13 0.19
CA LYS A 99 7.11 0.39 -0.15
C LYS A 99 6.69 -0.50 1.01
N GLN A 100 5.40 -0.46 1.34
CA GLN A 100 4.77 -1.34 2.31
C GLN A 100 3.77 -2.25 1.58
N ILE A 101 3.81 -3.54 1.91
CA ILE A 101 2.87 -4.53 1.42
C ILE A 101 2.22 -5.18 2.63
N LEU A 102 0.90 -5.07 2.75
CA LEU A 102 0.14 -5.76 3.77
C LEU A 102 -0.37 -7.09 3.22
N ALA A 103 -0.09 -8.14 3.97
CA ALA A 103 -0.54 -9.49 3.73
C ALA A 103 -1.22 -10.05 4.98
N ARG A 104 -1.85 -11.21 4.81
CA ARG A 104 -2.42 -12.05 5.86
C ARG A 104 -2.02 -13.49 5.59
N LYS A 105 -2.21 -14.35 6.57
CA LYS A 105 -1.91 -15.79 6.47
C LYS A 105 -2.55 -16.43 5.22
N GLU A 106 -3.75 -16.02 4.86
CA GLU A 106 -4.48 -16.51 3.67
C GLU A 106 -3.79 -16.19 2.34
N ASN A 107 -2.87 -15.21 2.28
CA ASN A 107 -2.10 -14.92 1.08
C ASN A 107 -0.96 -15.92 0.84
N PHE A 108 -0.63 -16.77 1.81
CA PHE A 108 0.45 -17.76 1.70
C PHE A 108 -0.11 -19.09 1.16
N ASN A 109 0.09 -19.34 -0.13
CA ASN A 109 -0.30 -20.60 -0.76
C ASN A 109 0.79 -21.67 -0.52
N ASN A 110 0.42 -22.82 0.04
CA ASN A 110 1.37 -23.87 0.43
C ASN A 110 2.56 -23.32 1.23
N TYR A 111 2.26 -22.50 2.25
CA TYR A 111 3.23 -21.83 3.11
C TYR A 111 4.13 -20.79 2.42
N LYS A 112 3.88 -20.42 1.15
CA LYS A 112 4.69 -19.47 0.40
C LYS A 112 3.86 -18.28 -0.09
N LEU A 113 4.35 -17.06 0.14
CA LEU A 113 3.93 -15.84 -0.53
C LEU A 113 5.05 -15.39 -1.48
N ASP A 114 4.77 -15.41 -2.78
CA ASP A 114 5.68 -14.90 -3.79
C ASP A 114 5.21 -13.52 -4.27
N LEU A 115 5.96 -12.48 -3.92
CA LEU A 115 5.68 -11.11 -4.34
C LEU A 115 6.12 -10.84 -5.79
N ASN A 116 6.63 -11.86 -6.50
CA ASN A 116 7.13 -11.77 -7.86
C ASN A 116 8.17 -10.63 -7.99
N ARG A 117 7.92 -9.68 -8.91
CA ARG A 117 8.77 -8.52 -9.16
C ARG A 117 8.16 -7.29 -8.52
N ILE A 118 8.94 -6.62 -7.69
CA ILE A 118 8.57 -5.37 -7.04
C ILE A 118 9.40 -4.26 -7.67
N THR A 119 8.73 -3.33 -8.32
CA THR A 119 9.40 -2.14 -8.88
C THR A 119 9.53 -1.07 -7.81
N LEU A 120 10.76 -0.60 -7.59
CA LEU A 120 11.04 0.61 -6.83
C LEU A 120 11.46 1.71 -7.79
N TYR A 121 10.83 2.88 -7.67
CA TYR A 121 11.24 4.06 -8.41
C TYR A 121 12.23 4.87 -7.57
N LYS A 122 13.21 5.49 -8.25
CA LYS A 122 14.07 6.47 -7.58
C LYS A 122 13.24 7.67 -7.18
N ASN A 123 13.56 8.28 -6.05
CA ASN A 123 12.84 9.47 -5.58
C ASN A 123 12.92 10.62 -6.59
N GLU A 124 14.05 10.75 -7.30
CA GLU A 124 14.24 11.76 -8.36
C GLU A 124 13.34 11.55 -9.59
N ASP A 125 12.82 10.34 -9.79
CA ASP A 125 11.93 9.97 -10.90
C ASP A 125 10.45 10.16 -10.58
N ILE A 126 10.11 10.58 -9.36
CA ILE A 126 8.74 10.74 -8.88
C ILE A 126 8.38 12.23 -8.85
N THR A 127 7.17 12.56 -9.28
CA THR A 127 6.55 13.88 -9.09
C THR A 127 5.09 13.71 -8.64
N SER A 128 4.39 14.81 -8.37
CA SER A 128 2.99 14.79 -7.97
C SER A 128 2.07 15.31 -9.06
N LEU A 129 0.88 14.73 -9.14
CA LEU A 129 -0.26 15.24 -9.88
C LEU A 129 -1.38 15.56 -8.89
N ARG A 130 -1.81 16.81 -8.83
CA ARG A 130 -2.96 17.25 -8.04
C ARG A 130 -4.08 17.70 -8.95
N LEU A 131 -5.26 17.11 -8.77
CA LEU A 131 -6.50 17.49 -9.42
C LEU A 131 -7.26 18.47 -8.53
N ILE A 132 -7.54 19.67 -9.03
CA ILE A 132 -8.44 20.62 -8.40
C ILE A 132 -9.83 20.41 -9.00
N THR A 133 -10.77 19.97 -8.18
CA THR A 133 -12.17 19.80 -8.60
C THR A 133 -12.89 21.14 -8.55
N ASN A 134 -13.37 21.62 -9.70
CA ASN A 134 -14.10 22.87 -9.82
C ASN A 134 -15.50 22.61 -10.37
N SER A 135 -16.50 22.55 -9.49
CA SER A 135 -17.89 22.40 -9.93
C SER A 135 -18.40 23.73 -10.51
N THR A 136 -18.94 23.66 -11.72
CA THR A 136 -19.57 24.77 -12.44
C THR A 136 -21.09 24.78 -12.30
N SER A 137 -21.66 23.74 -11.67
CA SER A 137 -23.10 23.59 -11.44
C SER A 137 -23.39 22.83 -10.14
N ASN A 138 -24.36 23.31 -9.36
CA ASN A 138 -24.79 22.64 -8.13
C ASN A 138 -25.49 21.30 -8.36
N ASN A 139 -25.89 21.01 -9.61
CA ASN A 139 -26.59 19.77 -9.95
C ASN A 139 -25.64 18.67 -10.45
N LYS A 140 -24.33 18.92 -10.51
CA LYS A 140 -23.37 17.94 -10.99
C LYS A 140 -22.41 17.51 -9.90
N GLN A 141 -22.07 16.23 -9.90
CA GLN A 141 -21.16 15.63 -8.95
C GLN A 141 -20.12 14.80 -9.69
N LEU A 142 -18.86 15.01 -9.35
CA LEU A 142 -17.80 14.07 -9.70
C LEU A 142 -17.96 12.84 -8.81
N THR A 143 -18.14 11.65 -9.40
CA THR A 143 -18.44 10.42 -8.65
C THR A 143 -17.36 9.35 -8.76
N LYS A 144 -16.46 9.48 -9.74
CA LYS A 144 -15.32 8.57 -9.92
C LYS A 144 -14.15 9.29 -10.54
N ILE A 145 -12.95 9.00 -10.08
CA ILE A 145 -11.68 9.35 -10.72
C ILE A 145 -10.83 8.08 -10.73
N LEU A 146 -10.27 7.76 -11.88
CA LEU A 146 -9.30 6.68 -12.08
C LEU A 146 -8.13 7.26 -12.86
N ILE A 147 -6.92 6.96 -12.41
CA ILE A 147 -5.69 7.31 -13.09
C ILE A 147 -5.03 6.05 -13.66
N GLU A 148 -4.70 6.08 -14.94
CA GLU A 148 -3.94 5.05 -15.63
C GLU A 148 -2.56 5.60 -16.02
N GLY A 149 -1.52 4.93 -15.57
CA GLY A 149 -0.13 5.34 -15.73
C GLY A 149 0.76 4.67 -14.71
N LEU A 150 2.07 4.86 -14.83
CA LEU A 150 3.05 4.38 -13.86
C LEU A 150 2.93 5.20 -12.58
N GLN A 151 2.50 4.53 -11.51
CA GLN A 151 2.36 5.12 -10.19
C GLN A 151 3.34 4.44 -9.21
N PRO A 152 4.15 5.21 -8.48
CA PRO A 152 5.07 4.73 -7.46
C PRO A 152 4.33 4.36 -6.16
N ASN A 153 3.30 3.50 -6.23
CA ASN A 153 2.47 3.11 -5.09
C ASN A 153 3.36 2.67 -3.91
N ASN A 154 3.35 3.44 -2.84
CA ASN A 154 4.13 3.16 -1.63
C ASN A 154 3.43 2.14 -0.72
N TYR A 155 2.17 1.81 -1.02
CA TYR A 155 1.36 0.92 -0.22
C TYR A 155 0.58 -0.05 -1.12
N ILE A 156 0.58 -1.34 -0.76
CA ILE A 156 -0.17 -2.40 -1.42
C ILE A 156 -0.86 -3.21 -0.32
N ASN A 157 -2.18 -3.33 -0.37
CA ASN A 157 -2.91 -4.24 0.52
C ASN A 157 -3.40 -5.45 -0.29
N LEU A 158 -2.81 -6.62 -0.06
CA LEU A 158 -3.20 -7.87 -0.73
C LEU A 158 -4.58 -8.37 -0.31
N ASN A 159 -5.13 -7.81 0.77
CA ASN A 159 -6.44 -8.13 1.33
C ASN A 159 -7.39 -6.92 1.21
N ALA A 160 -7.12 -6.01 0.28
CA ALA A 160 -8.04 -4.92 -0.01
C ALA A 160 -9.39 -5.51 -0.42
N ILE A 161 -10.41 -5.27 0.39
CA ILE A 161 -11.79 -5.41 -0.06
C ILE A 161 -11.96 -4.37 -1.15
N ASN A 162 -12.62 -4.72 -2.26
CA ASN A 162 -13.04 -3.77 -3.29
C ASN A 162 -14.09 -2.81 -2.72
N ASP A 163 -13.74 -2.08 -1.66
CA ASP A 163 -14.57 -1.06 -1.08
C ASP A 163 -14.22 0.21 -1.82
N ALA A 164 -15.17 0.70 -2.60
CA ALA A 164 -15.04 1.98 -3.26
C ALA A 164 -14.82 3.01 -2.15
N SER A 165 -13.60 3.56 -2.03
CA SER A 165 -13.36 4.59 -1.03
C SER A 165 -14.41 5.69 -1.22
N TYR A 166 -15.14 6.01 -0.15
CA TYR A 166 -16.12 7.10 -0.16
C TYR A 166 -15.50 8.46 -0.54
N PHE A 167 -14.17 8.54 -0.54
CA PHE A 167 -13.41 9.71 -0.92
C PHE A 167 -12.80 9.54 -2.31
N LEU A 168 -12.95 10.57 -3.13
CA LEU A 168 -12.24 10.70 -4.39
C LEU A 168 -10.79 11.08 -4.12
N GLU A 169 -9.87 10.20 -4.51
CA GLU A 169 -8.45 10.54 -4.55
C GLU A 169 -8.22 11.59 -5.65
N THR A 170 -7.60 12.71 -5.26
CA THR A 170 -7.33 13.85 -6.15
C THR A 170 -5.86 14.24 -6.14
N SER A 171 -5.02 13.51 -5.41
CA SER A 171 -3.58 13.75 -5.32
C SER A 171 -2.88 12.42 -5.52
N PHE A 172 -2.03 12.35 -6.53
CA PHE A 172 -1.35 11.14 -6.94
C PHE A 172 0.16 11.39 -6.98
N ASN A 173 0.94 10.42 -6.53
CA ASN A 173 2.33 10.34 -6.94
C ASN A 173 2.37 9.66 -8.32
N VAL A 174 3.20 10.17 -9.22
CA VAL A 174 3.32 9.67 -10.59
C VAL A 174 4.79 9.67 -11.01
N VAL A 175 5.17 8.75 -11.87
CA VAL A 175 6.52 8.72 -12.44
C VAL A 175 6.66 9.84 -13.48
N LYS A 176 7.81 10.51 -13.53
CA LYS A 176 8.12 11.56 -14.50
C LYS A 176 8.20 11.01 -15.93
N ASN A 177 8.04 11.90 -16.91
CA ASN A 177 8.21 11.65 -18.34
C ASN A 177 7.26 10.59 -18.92
N GLN A 178 5.98 10.68 -18.56
CA GLN A 178 4.92 9.85 -19.11
C GLN A 178 3.67 10.70 -19.40
N THR A 179 2.74 10.14 -20.16
CA THR A 179 1.38 10.65 -20.23
C THR A 179 0.49 9.78 -19.35
N VAL A 180 -0.17 10.38 -18.37
CA VAL A 180 -1.18 9.68 -17.56
C VAL A 180 -2.56 9.94 -18.15
N VAL A 181 -3.42 8.93 -18.08
CA VAL A 181 -4.82 9.01 -18.52
C VAL A 181 -5.70 9.12 -17.29
N ILE A 182 -6.45 10.21 -17.18
CA ILE A 182 -7.46 10.41 -16.13
C ILE A 182 -8.82 10.05 -16.73
N LYS A 183 -9.46 9.02 -16.17
CA LYS A 183 -10.84 8.65 -16.48
C LYS A 183 -11.71 9.09 -15.31
N TYR A 184 -12.76 9.87 -15.58
CA TYR A 184 -13.62 10.35 -14.51
C TYR A 184 -15.08 10.37 -14.93
N THR A 185 -15.95 10.25 -13.94
CA THR A 185 -17.39 10.12 -14.14
C THR A 185 -18.09 11.30 -13.47
N ILE A 186 -18.95 12.00 -14.23
CA ILE A 186 -19.83 13.05 -13.71
C ILE A 186 -21.26 12.52 -13.70
N THR A 187 -21.90 12.61 -12.55
CA THR A 187 -23.33 12.37 -12.38
C THR A 187 -24.06 13.71 -12.37
N ASP A 188 -25.07 13.88 -13.24
CA ASP A 188 -25.90 15.07 -13.36
C ASP A 188 -27.31 14.79 -12.81
N TYR A 189 -27.67 15.57 -11.79
CA TYR A 189 -28.93 15.55 -11.05
C TYR A 189 -29.86 16.70 -11.44
N SER A 190 -29.64 17.36 -12.58
CA SER A 190 -30.51 18.45 -13.05
C SER A 190 -31.97 18.02 -13.23
N SER A 191 -32.22 16.71 -13.37
CA SER A 191 -33.54 16.11 -13.23
C SER A 191 -33.55 15.07 -12.10
N PRO A 192 -34.43 15.19 -11.08
CA PRO A 192 -34.50 14.23 -9.98
C PRO A 192 -35.02 12.86 -10.40
N VAL A 193 -35.63 12.74 -11.59
CA VAL A 193 -36.20 11.50 -12.11
C VAL A 193 -35.28 10.85 -13.15
N ASN A 194 -34.44 11.65 -13.81
CA ASN A 194 -33.55 11.21 -14.88
C ASN A 194 -32.11 11.62 -14.57
N VAL A 195 -31.51 10.94 -13.60
CA VAL A 195 -30.08 11.08 -13.30
C VAL A 195 -29.28 10.55 -14.48
N THR A 196 -28.35 11.35 -15.01
CA THR A 196 -27.47 10.91 -16.11
C THR A 196 -26.04 10.81 -15.63
N THR A 197 -25.30 9.88 -16.21
CA THR A 197 -23.90 9.64 -15.89
C THR A 197 -23.10 9.73 -17.18
N ASN A 198 -22.04 10.54 -17.15
CA ASN A 198 -21.18 10.77 -18.30
C ASN A 198 -19.73 10.48 -17.91
N ASP A 199 -19.06 9.67 -18.72
CA ASP A 199 -17.65 9.34 -18.54
C ASP A 199 -16.77 10.20 -19.45
N PHE A 200 -15.65 10.65 -18.91
CA PHE A 200 -14.70 11.53 -19.55
C PHE A 200 -13.29 10.94 -19.47
N VAL A 201 -12.48 11.27 -20.46
CA VAL A 201 -11.08 10.84 -20.55
C VAL A 201 -10.21 12.05 -20.85
N LEU A 202 -9.15 12.23 -20.08
CA LEU A 202 -8.18 13.30 -20.20
C LEU A 202 -6.76 12.74 -20.21
N ASN A 203 -5.91 13.26 -21.09
CA ASN A 203 -4.48 12.93 -21.11
C ASN A 203 -3.69 14.08 -20.49
N ILE A 204 -2.87 13.80 -19.47
CA ILE A 204 -2.01 14.79 -18.82
C ILE A 204 -0.55 14.37 -19.01
N LEU A 205 0.25 15.27 -19.60
CA LEU A 205 1.70 15.08 -19.70
C LEU A 205 2.35 15.35 -18.33
N ILE A 206 3.05 14.35 -17.81
CA ILE A 206 3.83 14.44 -16.58
C ILE A 206 5.29 14.67 -16.97
N GLY A 207 5.74 15.92 -16.81
CA GLY A 207 7.13 16.33 -17.01
C GLY A 207 8.01 16.06 -15.79
N ASN A 208 8.93 16.98 -15.52
CA ASN A 208 9.83 16.89 -14.36
C ASN A 208 9.26 17.53 -13.09
N ASP A 209 8.37 18.50 -13.24
CA ASP A 209 7.82 19.29 -12.14
C ASP A 209 6.45 18.75 -11.67
N PRO A 210 6.01 19.13 -10.46
CA PRO A 210 4.65 18.88 -10.01
C PRO A 210 3.60 19.45 -10.97
N VAL A 211 2.54 18.69 -11.21
CA VAL A 211 1.44 19.09 -12.10
C VAL A 211 0.19 19.37 -11.27
N ILE A 212 -0.42 20.54 -11.50
CA ILE A 212 -1.73 20.89 -10.97
C ILE A 212 -2.68 21.04 -12.15
N TYR A 213 -3.79 20.29 -12.13
CA TYR A 213 -4.79 20.33 -13.18
C TYR A 213 -6.18 20.59 -12.61
N THR A 214 -6.93 21.53 -13.18
CA THR A 214 -8.30 21.83 -12.76
C THR A 214 -9.30 21.05 -13.58
N LEU A 215 -10.05 20.14 -12.94
CA LEU A 215 -11.22 19.48 -13.51
C LEU A 215 -12.44 20.36 -13.35
N ALA A 216 -12.87 21.02 -14.42
CA ALA A 216 -14.14 21.72 -14.47
C ALA A 216 -15.27 20.76 -14.87
N TYR A 217 -16.37 20.74 -14.11
CA TYR A 217 -17.51 19.85 -14.36
C TYR A 217 -18.87 20.48 -14.12
#